data_AF-A0A350V578-F1
#
_entry.id   AF-A0A350V578-F1
#
_cell.length_a   1.000
_cell.length_b   1.000
_cell.length_c   1.000
_cell.angle_alpha   90.00
_cell.angle_beta   90.00
_cell.angle_gamma   90.00
#
_symmetry.space_group_name_H-M   'P 1'
#
loop_
_entity.id
_entity.type
_entity.pdbx_description
1 polymer ?
#
loop_
_entity_poly.entity_id
_entity_poly.type
_entity_poly.pdbx_seq_one_letter_code
_entity_poly.pdbx_strand_id
1 'polypeptide(L)'
;MKINKRTNYYMRSIKIALLLAVINICGYAQFRTHQNNAFSYGERLSFEVSYGFITAAEAFMTVSPSPFMYNNRETYEVNFDVNSRSSFDKIYKVRDNYKTFIDVQGIFPWRFEQHIRESDFKHDFEATFIQESLKVYTKVNYVEDKSHISPSEYVQDLISSFYYARTLDWKGKKDGDVVTVNYFY
;
A
#
# COMPACT_ATOMS: atom_id res chain seq x y z
N MET A 1 20.20 -62.79 0.89
CA MET A 1 20.59 -61.56 0.17
C MET A 1 21.04 -60.51 1.20
N LYS A 2 22.35 -60.33 1.44
CA LYS A 2 22.88 -59.40 2.46
C LYS A 2 22.90 -57.98 1.90
N ILE A 3 21.97 -57.14 2.35
CA ILE A 3 21.93 -55.72 1.98
C ILE A 3 23.21 -55.05 2.52
N ASN A 4 23.99 -54.44 1.61
CA ASN A 4 25.30 -53.87 1.87
C ASN A 4 25.21 -52.69 2.86
N LYS A 5 25.93 -52.77 3.99
CA LYS A 5 25.95 -51.73 5.04
C LYS A 5 26.37 -50.35 4.51
N ARG A 6 27.19 -50.29 3.44
CA ARG A 6 27.55 -49.03 2.78
C ARG A 6 26.36 -48.37 2.10
N THR A 7 25.49 -49.13 1.44
CA THR A 7 24.29 -48.61 0.76
C THR A 7 23.32 -47.97 1.76
N ASN A 8 23.15 -48.57 2.94
CA ASN A 8 22.33 -48.00 4.02
C ASN A 8 22.90 -46.70 4.61
N TYR A 9 24.23 -46.55 4.60
CA TYR A 9 24.87 -45.29 5.02
C TYR A 9 24.56 -44.17 4.03
N TYR A 10 24.82 -44.38 2.73
CA TYR A 10 24.52 -43.38 1.68
C TYR A 10 23.04 -42.97 1.65
N MET A 11 22.12 -43.94 1.79
CA MET A 11 20.69 -43.64 1.83
C MET A 11 20.27 -42.83 3.08
N ARG A 12 20.94 -43.03 4.22
CA ARG A 12 20.74 -42.19 5.42
C ARG A 12 21.30 -40.79 5.22
N SER A 13 22.50 -40.66 4.64
CA SER A 13 23.13 -39.37 4.34
C SER A 13 22.28 -38.53 3.38
N ILE A 14 21.73 -39.15 2.32
CA ILE A 14 20.85 -38.49 1.34
C ILE A 14 19.54 -38.03 2.00
N LYS A 15 18.94 -38.86 2.88
CA LYS A 15 17.73 -38.47 3.62
C LYS A 15 17.98 -37.31 4.59
N ILE A 16 19.13 -37.28 5.27
CA ILE A 16 19.51 -36.18 6.17
C ILE A 16 19.80 -34.91 5.36
N ALA A 17 20.46 -35.02 4.19
CA ALA A 17 20.69 -33.89 3.29
C ALA A 17 19.37 -33.32 2.72
N LEU A 18 18.42 -34.17 2.36
CA LEU A 18 17.07 -33.76 1.95
C LEU A 18 16.30 -33.11 3.11
N LEU A 19 16.39 -33.64 4.33
CA LEU A 19 15.75 -33.07 5.52
C LEU A 19 16.34 -31.69 5.89
N LEU A 20 17.65 -31.52 5.74
CA LEU A 20 18.34 -30.24 5.95
C LEU A 20 18.08 -29.23 4.82
N ALA A 21 17.86 -29.69 3.59
CA ALA A 21 17.45 -28.84 2.47
C ALA A 21 16.04 -28.26 2.67
N VAL A 22 15.13 -28.99 3.32
CA VAL A 22 13.78 -28.51 3.67
C VAL A 22 13.80 -27.46 4.79
N ILE A 23 14.81 -27.49 5.67
CA ILE A 23 14.96 -26.51 6.77
C ILE A 23 15.54 -25.17 6.26
N ASN A 24 16.13 -25.14 5.06
CA ASN A 24 16.67 -23.92 4.43
C ASN A 24 15.63 -23.15 3.60
N ILE A 25 14.33 -23.32 3.87
CA ILE A 25 13.33 -22.34 3.41
C ILE A 25 13.56 -21.07 4.23
N CYS A 26 14.47 -20.28 3.69
CA CYS A 26 14.91 -18.96 4.09
C CYS A 26 13.75 -18.14 4.71
N GLY A 27 14.00 -17.57 5.88
CA GLY A 27 13.07 -16.69 6.59
C GLY A 27 12.80 -15.41 5.80
N TYR A 28 11.91 -15.49 4.82
CA TYR A 28 11.23 -14.31 4.31
C TYR A 28 10.38 -13.74 5.45
N ALA A 29 10.48 -12.44 5.70
CA ALA A 29 9.58 -11.76 6.62
C ALA A 29 8.14 -12.11 6.23
N GLN A 30 7.44 -12.80 7.13
CA GLN A 30 6.06 -13.18 6.92
C GLN A 30 5.20 -11.95 7.17
N PHE A 31 4.85 -11.21 6.11
CA PHE A 31 3.87 -10.13 6.19
C PHE A 31 2.48 -10.68 6.49
N ARG A 32 1.62 -9.84 7.06
CA ARG A 32 0.22 -10.18 7.28
C ARG A 32 -0.49 -10.52 5.97
N THR A 33 -1.48 -11.40 6.08
CA THR A 33 -2.51 -11.59 5.07
C THR A 33 -3.79 -10.95 5.56
N HIS A 34 -4.43 -10.15 4.72
CA HIS A 34 -5.65 -9.42 5.01
C HIS A 34 -6.67 -9.68 3.90
N GLN A 35 -7.86 -10.13 4.26
CA GLN A 35 -8.87 -10.46 3.26
C GLN A 35 -9.44 -9.18 2.62
N ASN A 36 -9.49 -9.15 1.29
CA ASN A 36 -10.11 -8.07 0.53
C ASN A 36 -11.17 -8.63 -0.43
N ASN A 37 -12.43 -8.23 -0.22
CA ASN A 37 -13.53 -8.46 -1.17
C ASN A 37 -14.17 -7.12 -1.61
N ALA A 38 -13.54 -5.99 -1.31
CA ALA A 38 -14.15 -4.66 -1.37
C ALA A 38 -13.77 -3.85 -2.62
N PHE A 39 -12.65 -4.18 -3.26
CA PHE A 39 -12.14 -3.52 -4.48
C PHE A 39 -11.20 -4.46 -5.23
N SER A 40 -10.93 -4.16 -6.50
CA SER A 40 -10.01 -4.92 -7.35
C SER A 40 -9.39 -4.03 -8.43
N TYR A 41 -8.57 -4.61 -9.31
CA TYR A 41 -7.97 -3.93 -10.45
C TYR A 41 -9.03 -3.29 -11.35
N GLY A 42 -8.72 -2.09 -11.86
CA GLY A 42 -9.60 -1.33 -12.76
C GLY A 42 -10.76 -0.60 -12.08
N GLU A 43 -10.90 -0.67 -10.75
CA GLU A 43 -11.91 0.11 -10.04
C GLU A 43 -11.68 1.62 -10.23
N ARG A 44 -12.78 2.36 -10.41
CA ARG A 44 -12.77 3.83 -10.41
C ARG A 44 -13.87 4.38 -9.51
N LEU A 45 -13.49 5.21 -8.56
CA LEU A 45 -14.39 6.00 -7.73
C LEU A 45 -14.34 7.46 -8.18
N SER A 46 -15.50 8.10 -8.26
CA SER A 46 -15.63 9.52 -8.61
C SER A 46 -16.28 10.26 -7.47
N PHE A 47 -15.71 11.39 -7.09
CA PHE A 47 -16.15 12.24 -5.98
C PHE A 47 -16.35 13.66 -6.47
N GLU A 48 -17.33 14.35 -5.90
CA GLU A 48 -17.59 15.76 -6.17
C GLU A 48 -17.67 16.53 -4.85
N VAL A 49 -16.98 17.67 -4.78
CA VAL A 49 -17.09 18.61 -3.66
C VAL A 49 -18.02 19.74 -4.10
N SER A 50 -19.19 19.80 -3.48
CA SER A 50 -20.23 20.78 -3.82
C SER A 50 -20.60 21.66 -2.63
N TYR A 51 -20.79 22.94 -2.89
CA TYR A 51 -21.36 23.92 -1.96
C TYR A 51 -22.67 24.47 -2.54
N GLY A 52 -23.80 24.07 -1.93
CA GLY A 52 -25.13 24.35 -2.48
C GLY A 52 -25.30 23.69 -3.86
N PHE A 53 -25.68 24.48 -4.87
CA PHE A 53 -25.88 24.03 -6.25
C PHE A 53 -24.60 24.06 -7.10
N ILE A 54 -23.46 24.35 -6.48
CA ILE A 54 -22.20 24.59 -7.16
C ILE A 54 -21.19 23.50 -6.80
N THR A 55 -20.75 22.73 -7.79
CA THR A 55 -19.62 21.81 -7.64
C THR A 55 -18.31 22.57 -7.85
N ALA A 56 -17.47 22.64 -6.83
CA ALA A 56 -16.19 23.36 -6.86
C ALA A 56 -15.04 22.48 -7.37
N ALA A 57 -15.05 21.19 -7.03
CA ALA A 57 -13.97 20.27 -7.37
C ALA A 57 -14.50 18.86 -7.65
N GLU A 58 -13.72 18.11 -8.41
CA GLU A 58 -13.90 16.69 -8.70
C GLU A 58 -12.66 15.93 -8.27
N ALA A 59 -12.84 14.70 -7.84
CA ALA A 59 -11.72 13.82 -7.54
C ALA A 59 -11.98 12.39 -8.02
N PHE A 60 -10.92 11.69 -8.41
CA PHE A 60 -11.00 10.36 -9.01
C PHE A 60 -9.97 9.44 -8.41
N MET A 61 -10.38 8.38 -7.71
CA MET A 61 -9.50 7.28 -7.32
C MET A 61 -9.60 6.17 -8.35
N THR A 62 -8.49 5.80 -8.97
CA THR A 62 -8.43 4.76 -10.01
C THR A 62 -7.39 3.72 -9.64
N VAL A 63 -7.82 2.47 -9.51
CA VAL A 63 -6.93 1.31 -9.38
C VAL A 63 -6.51 0.89 -10.78
N SER A 64 -5.20 0.70 -11.00
CA SER A 64 -4.66 0.21 -12.26
C SER A 64 -5.37 -1.09 -12.70
N PRO A 65 -5.62 -1.32 -14.00
CA PRO A 65 -6.25 -2.55 -14.49
C PRO A 65 -5.31 -3.78 -14.42
N SER A 66 -4.03 -3.57 -14.12
CA SER A 66 -3.02 -4.63 -14.04
C SER A 66 -2.16 -4.49 -12.80
N PRO A 67 -1.64 -5.60 -12.25
CA PRO A 67 -0.73 -5.56 -11.11
C PRO A 67 0.54 -4.79 -11.43
N PHE A 68 1.04 -4.06 -10.43
CA PHE A 68 2.41 -3.57 -10.41
C PHE A 68 3.23 -4.44 -9.44
N MET A 69 4.49 -4.71 -9.77
CA MET A 69 5.36 -5.50 -8.90
C MET A 69 6.28 -4.56 -8.11
N TYR A 70 6.14 -4.56 -6.78
CA TYR A 70 7.02 -3.84 -5.87
C TYR A 70 7.76 -4.84 -4.98
N ASN A 71 9.10 -4.91 -5.08
CA ASN A 71 9.92 -5.86 -4.32
C ASN A 71 9.40 -7.32 -4.38
N ASN A 72 9.08 -7.81 -5.58
CA ASN A 72 8.50 -9.14 -5.83
C ASN A 72 7.13 -9.39 -5.18
N ARG A 73 6.42 -8.34 -4.79
CA ARG A 73 5.05 -8.42 -4.30
C ARG A 73 4.11 -7.67 -5.23
N GLU A 74 2.97 -8.27 -5.45
CA GLU A 74 1.91 -7.70 -6.29
C GLU A 74 1.25 -6.53 -5.53
N THR A 75 1.03 -5.42 -6.22
CA THR A 75 0.42 -4.23 -5.65
C THR A 75 -0.76 -3.72 -6.49
N TYR A 76 -1.74 -3.16 -5.78
CA TYR A 76 -2.68 -2.22 -6.36
C TYR A 76 -1.99 -0.86 -6.48
N GLU A 77 -1.67 -0.46 -7.71
CA GLU A 77 -1.32 0.94 -7.99
C GLU A 77 -2.61 1.75 -8.04
N VAL A 78 -2.76 2.69 -7.11
CA VAL A 78 -3.91 3.57 -7.03
C VAL A 78 -3.47 5.00 -7.33
N ASN A 79 -4.08 5.62 -8.34
CA ASN A 79 -3.95 7.04 -8.63
C ASN A 79 -5.16 7.80 -8.08
N PHE A 80 -4.93 8.92 -7.42
CA PHE A 80 -5.96 9.82 -6.92
C PHE A 80 -5.73 11.24 -7.46
N ASP A 81 -6.58 11.64 -8.40
CA ASP A 81 -6.55 12.98 -9.00
C ASP A 81 -7.56 13.88 -8.33
N VAL A 82 -7.17 15.09 -7.95
CA VAL A 82 -8.05 16.12 -7.37
C VAL A 82 -7.96 17.39 -8.18
N ASN A 83 -9.09 17.84 -8.72
CA ASN A 83 -9.14 18.97 -9.65
C ASN A 83 -10.24 19.94 -9.28
N SER A 84 -9.92 21.23 -9.20
CA SER A 84 -10.96 22.26 -9.29
C SER A 84 -11.61 22.21 -10.67
N ARG A 85 -12.93 22.43 -10.75
CA ARG A 85 -13.61 22.56 -12.04
C ARG A 85 -13.11 23.81 -12.77
N SER A 86 -13.08 23.76 -14.10
CA SER A 86 -12.59 24.86 -14.95
C SER A 86 -13.33 26.19 -14.72
N SER A 87 -14.61 26.14 -14.31
CA SER A 87 -15.39 27.31 -13.92
C SER A 87 -14.90 27.99 -12.63
N PHE A 88 -14.15 27.28 -11.78
CA PHE A 88 -13.62 27.75 -10.49
C PHE A 88 -12.11 28.04 -10.51
N ASP A 89 -11.40 27.62 -11.57
CA ASP A 89 -9.95 27.81 -11.70
C ASP A 89 -9.49 29.27 -11.58
N LYS A 90 -10.34 30.24 -11.90
CA LYS A 90 -10.02 31.69 -11.79
C LYS A 90 -9.97 32.19 -10.36
N ILE A 91 -10.59 31.49 -9.42
CA ILE A 91 -10.61 31.84 -7.99
C ILE A 91 -9.45 31.13 -7.30
N TYR A 92 -9.37 29.81 -7.47
CA TYR A 92 -8.27 28.99 -6.96
C TYR A 92 -8.17 27.69 -7.77
N LYS A 93 -7.04 27.47 -8.43
CA LYS A 93 -6.83 26.31 -9.30
C LYS A 93 -6.13 25.19 -8.52
N VAL A 94 -6.74 24.00 -8.45
CA VAL A 94 -6.18 22.79 -7.83
C VAL A 94 -5.97 21.72 -8.89
N ARG A 95 -4.79 21.10 -8.93
CA ARG A 95 -4.41 20.01 -9.84
C ARG A 95 -3.51 19.02 -9.12
N ASP A 96 -4.03 18.48 -8.03
CA ASP A 96 -3.26 17.60 -7.17
C ASP A 96 -3.36 16.16 -7.66
N ASN A 97 -2.26 15.43 -7.49
CA ASN A 97 -2.19 14.01 -7.80
C ASN A 97 -1.51 13.29 -6.64
N TYR A 98 -2.10 12.18 -6.24
CA TYR A 98 -1.53 11.26 -5.28
C TYR A 98 -1.45 9.88 -5.89
N LYS A 99 -0.44 9.11 -5.49
CA LYS A 99 -0.27 7.73 -5.92
C LYS A 99 0.16 6.87 -4.75
N THR A 100 -0.42 5.68 -4.63
CA THR A 100 0.02 4.69 -3.65
C THR A 100 0.13 3.30 -4.28
N PHE A 101 1.07 2.51 -3.78
CA PHE A 101 1.27 1.12 -4.16
C PHE A 101 0.93 0.23 -2.97
N ILE A 102 -0.31 -0.29 -2.96
CA ILE A 102 -0.87 -1.05 -1.85
C ILE A 102 -0.59 -2.54 -2.07
N ASP A 103 0.02 -3.21 -1.11
CA ASP A 103 0.23 -4.66 -1.15
C ASP A 103 -1.09 -5.43 -1.31
N VAL A 104 -1.18 -6.33 -2.30
CA VAL A 104 -2.41 -7.08 -2.58
C VAL A 104 -2.80 -8.02 -1.45
N GLN A 105 -1.83 -8.62 -0.77
CA GLN A 105 -2.09 -9.59 0.28
C GLN A 105 -2.27 -8.93 1.64
N GLY A 106 -1.49 -7.90 1.94
CA GLY A 106 -1.43 -7.28 3.27
C GLY A 106 -2.19 -5.97 3.40
N ILE A 107 -2.63 -5.34 2.31
CA ILE A 107 -3.36 -4.07 2.29
C ILE A 107 -2.63 -3.00 3.13
N PHE A 108 -1.35 -2.80 2.84
CA PHE A 108 -0.53 -1.74 3.39
C PHE A 108 0.32 -1.15 2.27
N PRO A 109 0.74 0.12 2.35
CA PRO A 109 1.48 0.76 1.29
C PRO A 109 2.96 0.38 1.32
N TRP A 110 3.54 0.30 0.14
CA TRP A 110 4.98 0.20 -0.08
C TRP A 110 5.60 1.56 -0.41
N ARG A 111 4.84 2.39 -1.12
CA ARG A 111 5.24 3.73 -1.52
C ARG A 111 4.03 4.61 -1.71
N PHE A 112 4.17 5.86 -1.32
CA PHE A 112 3.20 6.94 -1.48
C PHE A 112 3.88 8.13 -2.14
N GLU A 113 3.20 8.76 -3.08
CA GLU A 113 3.62 9.98 -3.78
C GLU A 113 2.48 10.99 -3.72
N GLN A 114 2.86 12.25 -3.55
CA GLN A 114 1.95 13.39 -3.50
C GLN A 114 2.56 14.54 -4.28
N HIS A 115 1.78 15.05 -5.23
CA HIS A 115 2.11 16.18 -6.07
C HIS A 115 1.02 17.23 -5.95
N ILE A 116 1.26 18.25 -5.11
CA ILE A 116 0.34 19.38 -4.94
C ILE A 116 0.67 20.44 -5.99
N ARG A 117 -0.34 20.89 -6.74
CA ARG A 117 -0.24 21.98 -7.72
C ARG A 117 -1.46 22.89 -7.55
N GLU A 118 -1.33 23.86 -6.67
CA GLU A 118 -2.41 24.76 -6.30
C GLU A 118 -2.05 26.21 -6.58
N SER A 119 -2.53 26.76 -7.69
CA SER A 119 -2.21 28.12 -8.15
C SER A 119 -0.68 28.38 -8.14
N ASP A 120 -0.17 29.15 -7.19
CA ASP A 120 1.26 29.47 -7.03
C ASP A 120 2.01 28.50 -6.10
N PHE A 121 1.30 27.64 -5.38
CA PHE A 121 1.87 26.66 -4.46
C PHE A 121 2.16 25.34 -5.17
N LYS A 122 3.36 24.80 -4.92
CA LYS A 122 3.79 23.48 -5.39
C LYS A 122 4.52 22.77 -4.28
N HIS A 123 4.18 21.50 -4.10
CA HIS A 123 4.84 20.65 -3.12
C HIS A 123 4.85 19.22 -3.60
N ASP A 124 6.01 18.59 -3.59
CA ASP A 124 6.17 17.18 -3.90
C ASP A 124 6.62 16.43 -2.65
N PHE A 125 5.96 15.33 -2.34
CA PHE A 125 6.28 14.48 -1.21
C PHE A 125 6.25 13.02 -1.63
N GLU A 126 7.22 12.26 -1.13
CA GLU A 126 7.28 10.80 -1.29
C GLU A 126 7.55 10.17 0.06
N ALA A 127 6.85 9.07 0.35
CA ALA A 127 7.12 8.20 1.49
C ALA A 127 7.33 6.76 1.00
N THR A 128 8.45 6.16 1.36
CA THR A 128 8.76 4.75 1.08
C THR A 128 8.74 3.96 2.38
N PHE A 129 7.90 2.92 2.44
CA PHE A 129 7.66 2.13 3.65
C PHE A 129 8.48 0.83 3.61
N ILE A 130 9.43 0.70 4.53
CA ILE A 130 10.20 -0.52 4.75
C ILE A 130 9.59 -1.25 5.95
N GLN A 131 8.54 -2.01 5.66
CA GLN A 131 7.68 -2.64 6.67
C GLN A 131 8.45 -3.64 7.54
N GLU A 132 9.45 -4.34 7.00
CA GLU A 132 10.30 -5.30 7.72
C GLU A 132 11.13 -4.67 8.83
N SER A 133 11.48 -3.39 8.67
CA SER A 133 12.35 -2.67 9.61
C SER A 133 11.64 -1.55 10.35
N LEU A 134 10.32 -1.41 10.17
CA LEU A 134 9.53 -0.30 10.70
C LEU A 134 10.14 1.05 10.36
N LYS A 135 10.57 1.24 9.11
CA LYS A 135 11.15 2.52 8.67
C LYS A 135 10.33 3.14 7.55
N VAL A 136 10.24 4.45 7.57
CA VAL A 136 9.69 5.24 6.47
C VAL A 136 10.73 6.24 6.02
N TYR A 137 11.09 6.21 4.74
CA TYR A 137 12.01 7.17 4.14
C TYR A 137 11.22 8.21 3.36
N THR A 138 11.46 9.48 3.66
CA THR A 138 10.73 10.59 3.04
C THR A 138 11.61 11.42 2.12
N LYS A 139 10.99 11.96 1.07
CA LYS A 139 11.57 13.00 0.23
C LYS A 139 10.60 14.15 0.11
N VAL A 140 11.12 15.36 0.16
CA VAL A 140 10.37 16.60 -0.04
C VAL A 140 11.01 17.35 -1.20
N ASN A 141 10.21 17.71 -2.20
CA ASN A 141 10.66 18.38 -3.42
C ASN A 141 11.88 17.69 -4.06
N TYR A 142 11.81 16.36 -4.14
CA TYR A 142 12.84 15.47 -4.69
C TYR A 142 14.17 15.42 -3.92
N VAL A 143 14.23 16.03 -2.74
CA VAL A 143 15.39 15.98 -1.84
C VAL A 143 15.06 15.03 -0.68
N GLU A 144 16.00 14.16 -0.33
CA GLU A 144 15.88 13.32 0.87
C GLU A 144 15.71 14.19 2.10
N ASP A 145 14.63 13.95 2.87
CA ASP A 145 14.38 14.67 4.12
C ASP A 145 14.92 13.84 5.29
N LYS A 146 14.19 12.79 5.70
CA LYS A 146 14.50 12.01 6.89
C LYS A 146 14.10 10.54 6.76
N SER A 147 14.71 9.72 7.61
CA SER A 147 14.18 8.40 7.95
C SER A 147 13.42 8.49 9.27
N HIS A 148 12.20 7.96 9.27
CA HIS A 148 11.35 7.89 10.43
C HIS A 148 11.23 6.43 10.89
N ILE A 149 11.09 6.24 12.20
CA ILE A 149 10.67 4.94 12.74
C ILE A 149 9.14 4.92 12.70
N SER A 150 8.58 3.95 11.99
CA SER A 150 7.14 3.72 11.98
C SER A 150 6.68 3.36 13.40
N PRO A 151 5.62 3.98 13.93
CA PRO A 151 5.13 3.68 15.27
C PRO A 151 4.55 2.26 15.39
N SER A 152 4.29 1.59 14.26
CA SER A 152 3.65 0.28 14.19
C SER A 152 3.92 -0.42 12.86
N GLU A 153 3.76 -1.73 12.81
CA GLU A 153 3.69 -2.48 11.56
C GLU A 153 2.47 -2.04 10.72
N TYR A 154 2.61 -2.11 9.39
CA TYR A 154 1.51 -1.91 8.43
C TYR A 154 0.83 -0.54 8.53
N VAL A 155 1.61 0.48 8.89
CA VAL A 155 1.18 1.88 8.86
C VAL A 155 0.69 2.24 7.46
N GLN A 156 -0.36 3.04 7.40
CA GLN A 156 -1.06 3.42 6.18
C GLN A 156 -0.70 4.85 5.77
N ASP A 157 -0.80 5.13 4.47
CA ASP A 157 -0.88 6.49 3.94
C ASP A 157 -2.34 6.93 3.78
N LEU A 158 -2.56 8.14 3.25
CA LEU A 158 -3.88 8.73 3.09
C LEU A 158 -4.81 7.89 2.20
N ILE A 159 -4.29 7.33 1.11
CA ILE A 159 -5.07 6.59 0.13
C ILE A 159 -5.18 5.13 0.58
N SER A 160 -4.08 4.54 1.04
CA SER A 160 -4.09 3.15 1.50
C SER A 160 -4.98 2.96 2.73
N SER A 161 -5.08 3.96 3.62
CA SER A 161 -6.01 3.92 4.77
C SER A 161 -7.48 3.90 4.34
N PHE A 162 -7.86 4.67 3.32
CA PHE A 162 -9.21 4.64 2.74
C PHE A 162 -9.54 3.24 2.20
N TYR A 163 -8.64 2.65 1.42
CA TYR A 163 -8.83 1.30 0.88
C TYR A 163 -8.82 0.22 1.96
N TYR A 164 -7.95 0.34 2.97
CA TYR A 164 -7.95 -0.55 4.14
C TYR A 164 -9.28 -0.50 4.88
N ALA A 165 -9.83 0.69 5.14
CA ALA A 165 -11.11 0.84 5.83
C ALA A 165 -12.25 0.10 5.10
N ARG A 166 -12.26 0.08 3.76
CA ARG A 166 -13.26 -0.63 2.96
C ARG A 166 -13.23 -2.15 3.13
N THR A 167 -12.11 -2.71 3.58
CA THR A 167 -11.96 -4.16 3.82
C THR A 167 -12.38 -4.60 5.21
N LEU A 168 -12.68 -3.66 6.12
CA LEU A 168 -13.05 -3.98 7.50
C LEU A 168 -14.47 -4.55 7.58
N ASP A 169 -14.72 -5.36 8.60
CA ASP A 169 -16.07 -5.84 8.90
C ASP A 169 -16.86 -4.75 9.63
N TRP A 170 -17.79 -4.15 8.89
CA TRP A 170 -18.70 -3.12 9.40
C TRP A 170 -19.99 -3.70 9.99
N LYS A 171 -20.18 -5.03 9.94
CA LYS A 171 -21.40 -5.66 10.42
C LYS A 171 -21.55 -5.46 11.94
N GLY A 172 -22.67 -4.86 12.34
CA GLY A 172 -23.00 -4.63 13.75
C GLY A 172 -22.31 -3.43 14.39
N LYS A 173 -21.53 -2.66 13.61
CA LYS A 173 -21.04 -1.34 14.04
C LYS A 173 -22.17 -0.32 14.11
N LYS A 174 -22.06 0.63 15.03
CA LYS A 174 -23.03 1.70 15.27
C LYS A 174 -22.42 3.06 14.96
N ASP A 175 -23.29 4.04 14.74
CA ASP A 175 -22.90 5.43 14.65
C ASP A 175 -22.14 5.84 15.92
N GLY A 176 -20.95 6.41 15.74
CA GLY A 176 -20.04 6.78 16.83
C GLY A 176 -19.00 5.73 17.20
N ASP A 177 -19.06 4.51 16.66
CA ASP A 177 -17.98 3.53 16.83
C ASP A 177 -16.68 4.05 16.20
N VAL A 178 -15.57 3.92 16.93
CA VAL A 178 -14.25 4.36 16.48
C VAL A 178 -13.42 3.16 16.04
N VAL A 179 -12.81 3.28 14.86
CA VAL A 179 -11.79 2.35 14.37
C VAL A 179 -10.46 3.07 14.27
N THR A 180 -9.44 2.52 14.91
CA THR A 180 -8.08 3.06 14.84
C THR A 180 -7.35 2.53 13.62
N VAL A 181 -6.78 3.42 12.82
CA VAL A 181 -5.87 3.11 11.73
C VAL A 181 -4.54 3.78 12.02
N ASN A 182 -3.45 3.01 11.98
CA ASN A 182 -2.11 3.56 12.11
C ASN A 182 -1.76 4.31 10.83
N TYR A 183 -1.54 5.62 10.93
CA TYR A 183 -1.33 6.52 9.80
C TYR A 183 0.05 7.19 9.89
N PHE A 184 0.75 7.30 8.77
CA PHE A 184 2.00 8.05 8.65
C PHE A 184 1.72 9.42 8.02
N TYR A 185 2.16 10.49 8.68
CA TYR A 185 1.91 11.89 8.31
C TYR A 185 3.14 12.58 7.74
#